data_AF-A0A971QDN5-F1
#
_entry.id   AF-A0A971QDN5-F1
#
_cell.length_a   1.000
_cell.length_b   1.000
_cell.length_c   1.000
_cell.angle_alpha   90.00
_cell.angle_beta   90.00
_cell.angle_gamma   90.00
#
_symmetry.space_group_name_H-M   'P 1'
#
loop_
_entity.id
_entity.type
_entity.pdbx_description
1 polymer ?
#
loop_
_entity_poly.entity_id
_entity_poly.type
_entity_poly.pdbx_seq_one_letter_code
_entity_poly.pdbx_strand_id
1 'polypeptide(L)'
;ATFADRLPRTLPELYAREQIQLSQVPPEREVPLQALRIGELGIAAVSCEVFGLTGLQIKALSPLAPTFTIELANGYHGYIPPPAQHALGGYTTWRARSACLEVEAAPKVVEAVIHLLETVSGQPRRTLTGDDYPLGDYPRAVLASKPAAYWRFNEFEGPRATDESGNRHDGVFNPGIAFYLEGPSARGNANVHRINRAPHFAGGSVNAHITGLNDTYSVEMWFKDYLPADARPVTGYLFSRGPAGVQGAPGDHLGIGGTATGQGRLLFYNGDALKMTLVGDTEIPAKAWHHVAMVRAGRQVTVYLNGSMLAEIEGQAEASYPPATEQVFIGGRNDGFANFEGRIDEVAIYDRPLSADEITKHHAAAGAVEP
;
A
#
# COMPACT_ATOMS: atom_id res chain seq x y z
N ALA A 1 -44.07 -18.41 12.70
CA ALA A 1 -42.80 -19.14 12.53
C ALA A 1 -41.76 -18.43 13.38
N THR A 2 -41.14 -19.13 14.32
CA THR A 2 -40.00 -18.57 15.05
C THR A 2 -38.81 -18.41 14.09
N PHE A 3 -37.77 -17.69 14.49
CA PHE A 3 -36.56 -17.54 13.66
C PHE A 3 -35.94 -18.90 13.28
N ALA A 4 -36.10 -19.92 14.11
CA ALA A 4 -35.60 -21.28 13.87
C ALA A 4 -36.34 -22.02 12.74
N ASP A 5 -37.61 -21.66 12.46
CA ASP A 5 -38.49 -22.42 11.56
C ASP A 5 -38.49 -21.90 10.12
N ARG A 6 -37.60 -20.97 9.78
CA ARG A 6 -37.52 -20.36 8.44
C ARG A 6 -36.10 -20.03 8.03
N LEU A 7 -35.90 -19.83 6.73
CA LEU A 7 -34.65 -19.28 6.23
C LEU A 7 -34.48 -17.81 6.68
N PRO A 8 -33.24 -17.37 6.98
CA PRO A 8 -32.89 -15.97 7.15
C PRO A 8 -33.28 -15.15 5.92
N ARG A 9 -33.74 -13.93 6.16
CA ARG A 9 -34.15 -12.98 5.12
C ARG A 9 -33.24 -11.76 5.03
N THR A 10 -32.38 -11.57 6.02
CA THR A 10 -31.46 -10.43 6.11
C THR A 10 -30.05 -10.90 6.48
N LEU A 11 -29.04 -10.07 6.22
CA LEU A 11 -27.65 -10.36 6.61
C LEU A 11 -27.48 -10.49 8.14
N PRO A 12 -28.07 -9.62 8.99
CA PRO A 12 -28.02 -9.81 10.44
C PRO A 12 -28.63 -11.13 10.90
N GLU A 13 -29.75 -11.53 10.32
CA GLU A 13 -30.36 -12.83 10.59
C GLU A 13 -29.44 -13.99 10.20
N LEU A 14 -28.84 -13.93 9.00
CA LEU A 14 -27.89 -14.93 8.53
C LEU A 14 -26.69 -15.03 9.48
N TYR A 15 -26.10 -13.89 9.86
CA TYR A 15 -24.97 -13.83 10.77
C TYR A 15 -25.30 -14.39 12.15
N ALA A 16 -26.46 -14.04 12.72
CA ALA A 16 -26.91 -14.57 14.01
C ALA A 16 -27.06 -16.09 13.98
N ARG A 17 -27.62 -16.64 12.89
CA ARG A 17 -27.72 -18.10 12.70
C ARG A 17 -26.34 -18.75 12.62
N GLU A 18 -25.41 -18.17 11.88
CA GLU A 18 -24.03 -18.68 11.80
C GLU A 18 -23.33 -18.67 13.17
N GLN A 19 -23.55 -17.66 14.03
CA GLN A 19 -22.98 -17.65 15.38
C GLN A 19 -23.53 -18.80 16.25
N ILE A 20 -24.83 -19.07 16.17
CA ILE A 20 -25.45 -20.20 16.90
C ILE A 20 -24.88 -21.53 16.39
N GLN A 21 -24.72 -21.68 15.07
CA GLN A 21 -24.18 -22.92 14.51
C GLN A 21 -22.69 -23.09 14.82
N LEU A 22 -21.91 -22.01 14.81
CA LEU A 22 -20.51 -22.03 15.21
C LEU A 22 -20.32 -22.35 16.69
N SER A 23 -21.25 -21.98 17.57
CA SER A 23 -21.12 -22.33 18.99
C SER A 23 -21.29 -23.82 19.28
N GLN A 24 -21.80 -24.59 18.30
CA GLN A 24 -21.97 -26.05 18.39
C GLN A 24 -20.80 -26.84 17.79
N VAL A 25 -19.84 -26.19 17.10
CA VAL A 25 -18.67 -26.86 16.55
C VAL A 25 -17.48 -26.75 17.51
N PRO A 26 -16.51 -27.68 17.46
CA PRO A 26 -15.31 -27.59 18.28
C PRO A 26 -14.55 -26.27 18.06
N PRO A 27 -13.92 -25.72 19.12
CA PRO A 27 -13.16 -24.48 19.03
C PRO A 27 -11.87 -24.61 18.20
N GLU A 28 -11.41 -25.84 17.98
CA GLU A 28 -10.21 -26.17 17.23
C GLU A 28 -10.55 -27.04 16.01
N ARG A 29 -9.76 -26.92 14.96
CA ARG A 29 -9.89 -27.72 13.73
C ARG A 29 -8.52 -28.19 13.27
N GLU A 30 -8.44 -29.46 12.91
CA GLU A 30 -7.28 -29.99 12.20
C GLU A 30 -7.38 -29.61 10.72
N VAL A 31 -6.38 -28.88 10.21
CA VAL A 31 -6.35 -28.39 8.83
C VAL A 31 -5.30 -29.20 8.07
N PRO A 32 -5.69 -30.15 7.19
CA PRO A 32 -4.73 -30.90 6.40
C PRO A 32 -4.05 -29.97 5.39
N LEU A 33 -2.73 -30.05 5.34
CA LEU A 33 -1.85 -29.33 4.42
C LEU A 33 -0.88 -30.32 3.78
N GLN A 34 -0.55 -30.12 2.50
CA GLN A 34 0.31 -31.03 1.75
C GLN A 34 1.28 -30.24 0.87
N ALA A 35 2.48 -30.76 0.69
CA ALA A 35 3.37 -30.35 -0.37
C ALA A 35 3.77 -31.57 -1.21
N LEU A 36 3.78 -31.41 -2.52
CA LEU A 36 4.27 -32.42 -3.45
C LEU A 36 5.38 -31.83 -4.30
N ARG A 37 6.33 -32.69 -4.67
CA ARG A 37 7.39 -32.38 -5.62
C ARG A 37 7.33 -33.32 -6.79
N ILE A 38 7.32 -32.78 -8.01
CA ILE A 38 7.44 -33.54 -9.26
C ILE A 38 8.61 -32.96 -10.06
N GLY A 39 9.77 -33.61 -10.00
CA GLY A 39 10.99 -33.03 -10.56
C GLY A 39 11.36 -31.70 -9.88
N GLU A 40 11.31 -30.60 -10.62
CA GLU A 40 11.54 -29.24 -10.09
C GLU A 40 10.25 -28.53 -9.67
N LEU A 41 9.07 -29.09 -9.99
CA LEU A 41 7.77 -28.50 -9.69
C LEU A 41 7.38 -28.73 -8.23
N GLY A 42 7.09 -27.64 -7.51
CA GLY A 42 6.43 -27.64 -6.20
C GLY A 42 4.93 -27.45 -6.32
N ILE A 43 4.16 -28.23 -5.56
CA ILE A 43 2.71 -28.10 -5.46
C ILE A 43 2.37 -27.92 -3.98
N ALA A 44 1.81 -26.76 -3.64
CA ALA A 44 1.26 -26.48 -2.33
C ALA A 44 -0.24 -26.78 -2.33
N ALA A 45 -0.68 -27.75 -1.53
CA ALA A 45 -2.08 -28.12 -1.40
C ALA A 45 -2.61 -27.66 -0.04
N VAL A 46 -3.58 -26.74 -0.08
CA VAL A 46 -4.17 -26.08 1.09
C VAL A 46 -5.65 -26.40 1.12
N SER A 47 -6.18 -26.77 2.28
CA SER A 47 -7.59 -27.18 2.44
C SER A 47 -8.56 -26.02 2.74
N CYS A 48 -8.05 -24.79 2.75
CA CYS A 48 -8.79 -23.54 2.90
C CYS A 48 -8.94 -22.83 1.54
N GLU A 49 -9.89 -21.90 1.44
CA GLU A 49 -9.97 -20.92 0.34
C GLU A 49 -8.98 -19.78 0.63
N VAL A 50 -8.03 -19.55 -0.28
CA VAL A 50 -6.92 -18.59 -0.06
C VAL A 50 -6.96 -17.45 -1.05
N PHE A 51 -6.53 -16.27 -0.61
CA PHE A 51 -6.41 -15.13 -1.52
C PHE A 51 -5.20 -15.32 -2.43
N GLY A 52 -5.24 -14.73 -3.64
CA GLY A 52 -4.12 -14.74 -4.57
C GLY A 52 -2.80 -14.26 -3.95
N LEU A 53 -2.87 -13.32 -3.00
CA LEU A 53 -1.73 -12.87 -2.19
C LEU A 53 -1.01 -14.03 -1.50
N THR A 54 -1.76 -14.91 -0.83
CA THR A 54 -1.25 -16.09 -0.11
C THR A 54 -0.53 -17.05 -1.07
N GLY A 55 -1.13 -17.29 -2.24
CA GLY A 55 -0.50 -18.12 -3.28
C GLY A 55 0.78 -17.49 -3.84
N LEU A 56 0.81 -16.16 -4.00
CA LEU A 56 1.99 -15.43 -4.43
C LEU A 56 3.11 -15.45 -3.35
N GLN A 57 2.75 -15.35 -2.07
CA GLN A 57 3.70 -15.52 -0.95
C GLN A 57 4.32 -16.92 -0.96
N ILE A 58 3.49 -17.97 -1.09
CA ILE A 58 3.99 -19.36 -1.17
C ILE A 58 4.94 -19.51 -2.36
N LYS A 59 4.57 -19.00 -3.53
CA LYS A 59 5.41 -19.06 -4.73
C LYS A 59 6.73 -18.29 -4.59
N ALA A 60 6.70 -17.15 -3.91
CA ALA A 60 7.86 -16.31 -3.67
C ALA A 60 8.89 -16.99 -2.75
N LEU A 61 8.41 -17.65 -1.70
CA LEU A 61 9.24 -18.30 -0.68
C LEU A 61 9.62 -19.75 -1.04
N SER A 62 8.89 -20.41 -1.95
CA SER A 62 9.13 -21.81 -2.28
C SER A 62 10.55 -22.06 -2.77
N PRO A 63 11.26 -23.10 -2.25
CA PRO A 63 12.55 -23.55 -2.79
C PRO A 63 12.45 -24.08 -4.23
N LEU A 64 11.24 -24.38 -4.72
CA LEU A 64 10.99 -24.94 -6.05
C LEU A 64 10.48 -23.83 -6.98
N ALA A 65 11.31 -23.37 -7.92
CA ALA A 65 11.01 -22.18 -8.74
C ALA A 65 9.68 -22.27 -9.53
N PRO A 66 9.36 -23.36 -10.23
CA PRO A 66 7.99 -23.60 -10.63
C PRO A 66 7.22 -24.08 -9.40
N THR A 67 6.42 -23.19 -8.80
CA THR A 67 5.45 -23.54 -7.74
C THR A 67 4.08 -22.95 -8.04
N PHE A 68 3.04 -23.72 -7.76
CA PHE A 68 1.65 -23.24 -7.70
C PHE A 68 0.92 -23.80 -6.48
N THR A 69 -0.19 -23.15 -6.15
CA THR A 69 -1.05 -23.51 -5.03
C THR A 69 -2.36 -24.10 -5.53
N ILE A 70 -2.82 -25.16 -4.89
CA ILE A 70 -4.15 -25.75 -5.03
C ILE A 70 -4.89 -25.47 -3.73
N GLU A 71 -6.03 -24.79 -3.81
CA GLU A 71 -6.94 -24.61 -2.69
C GLU A 71 -8.01 -25.71 -2.64
N LEU A 72 -8.71 -25.80 -1.50
CA LEU A 72 -9.71 -26.85 -1.23
C LEU A 72 -9.17 -28.28 -1.45
N ALA A 73 -7.86 -28.44 -1.26
CA ALA A 73 -7.19 -29.73 -1.43
C ALA A 73 -7.41 -30.58 -0.18
N ASN A 74 -8.01 -31.75 -0.36
CA ASN A 74 -8.26 -32.73 0.72
C ASN A 74 -9.08 -32.18 1.91
N GLY A 75 -9.95 -31.19 1.67
CA GLY A 75 -10.84 -30.64 2.69
C GLY A 75 -11.47 -29.30 2.33
N TYR A 76 -12.35 -28.83 3.21
CA TYR A 76 -12.93 -27.49 3.18
C TYR A 76 -12.91 -26.89 4.58
N HIS A 77 -11.98 -25.97 4.84
CA HIS A 77 -11.82 -25.31 6.14
C HIS A 77 -12.18 -23.82 6.11
N GLY A 78 -12.80 -23.37 5.02
CA GLY A 78 -13.30 -22.01 4.83
C GLY A 78 -12.23 -21.03 4.34
N TYR A 79 -12.60 -19.75 4.28
CA TYR A 79 -11.73 -18.65 3.92
C TYR A 79 -10.69 -18.36 5.00
N ILE A 80 -9.46 -18.12 4.54
CA ILE A 80 -8.38 -17.54 5.33
C ILE A 80 -7.88 -16.27 4.63
N PRO A 81 -8.61 -15.15 4.74
CA PRO A 81 -8.14 -13.89 4.18
C PRO A 81 -6.85 -13.45 4.90
N PRO A 82 -5.93 -12.74 4.22
CA PRO A 82 -4.76 -12.15 4.87
C PRO A 82 -5.18 -11.25 6.04
N PRO A 83 -4.41 -11.18 7.15
CA PRO A 83 -4.79 -10.42 8.35
C PRO A 83 -5.23 -8.99 8.08
N ALA A 84 -4.51 -8.29 7.19
CA ALA A 84 -4.80 -6.91 6.81
C ALA A 84 -6.21 -6.72 6.19
N GLN A 85 -6.77 -7.74 5.54
CA GLN A 85 -8.11 -7.69 4.94
C GLN A 85 -9.21 -7.66 6.00
N HIS A 86 -8.98 -8.19 7.22
CA HIS A 86 -9.99 -8.17 8.28
C HIS A 86 -10.39 -6.74 8.68
N ALA A 87 -9.45 -5.79 8.63
CA ALA A 87 -9.74 -4.38 8.89
C ALA A 87 -10.62 -3.74 7.79
N LEU A 88 -10.59 -4.28 6.57
CA LEU A 88 -11.36 -3.78 5.42
C LEU A 88 -12.76 -4.40 5.33
N GLY A 89 -12.98 -5.53 6.02
CA GLY A 89 -14.26 -6.22 6.04
C GLY A 89 -14.46 -7.15 4.84
N GLY A 90 -15.72 -7.33 4.44
CA GLY A 90 -16.14 -8.30 3.41
C GLY A 90 -16.61 -9.65 3.96
N TYR A 91 -17.36 -10.39 3.15
CA TYR A 91 -18.02 -11.63 3.62
C TYR A 91 -17.03 -12.74 4.03
N THR A 92 -15.79 -12.70 3.52
CA THR A 92 -14.74 -13.67 3.84
C THR A 92 -14.08 -13.42 5.21
N THR A 93 -14.27 -12.24 5.81
CA THR A 93 -13.69 -11.87 7.12
C THR A 93 -14.71 -11.93 8.26
N TRP A 94 -16.00 -12.09 7.93
CA TRP A 94 -17.06 -12.23 8.90
C TRP A 94 -17.07 -13.64 9.46
N ARG A 95 -17.00 -13.76 10.79
CA ARG A 95 -16.97 -15.05 11.48
C ARG A 95 -18.22 -15.87 11.12
N ALA A 96 -18.04 -16.93 10.35
CA ALA A 96 -19.08 -17.85 9.91
C ALA A 96 -18.49 -19.24 9.73
N ARG A 97 -19.29 -20.30 9.54
CA ARG A 97 -18.72 -21.65 9.29
C ARG A 97 -17.83 -21.72 8.05
N SER A 98 -18.06 -20.84 7.08
CA SER A 98 -17.25 -20.64 5.87
C SER A 98 -16.02 -19.75 6.07
N ALA A 99 -15.85 -19.11 7.23
CA ALA A 99 -14.72 -18.22 7.56
C ALA A 99 -14.53 -18.25 9.08
N CYS A 100 -14.11 -19.41 9.58
CA CYS A 100 -14.17 -19.74 11.01
C CYS A 100 -12.82 -19.79 11.71
N LEU A 101 -11.73 -19.83 10.94
CA LEU A 101 -10.37 -19.85 11.47
C LEU A 101 -9.98 -18.47 11.98
N GLU A 102 -8.97 -18.44 12.86
CA GLU A 102 -8.44 -17.20 13.42
C GLU A 102 -7.83 -16.28 12.34
N VAL A 103 -7.71 -14.99 12.67
CA VAL A 103 -7.17 -13.95 11.76
C VAL A 103 -5.78 -14.32 11.21
N GLU A 104 -4.94 -14.93 12.06
CA GLU A 104 -3.57 -15.33 11.72
C GLU A 104 -3.48 -16.70 11.01
N ALA A 105 -4.61 -17.28 10.59
CA ALA A 105 -4.60 -18.59 9.94
C ALA A 105 -3.85 -18.58 8.61
N ALA A 106 -3.96 -17.51 7.80
CA ALA A 106 -3.26 -17.43 6.52
C ALA A 106 -1.72 -17.46 6.65
N PRO A 107 -1.08 -16.59 7.47
CA PRO A 107 0.36 -16.67 7.73
C PRO A 107 0.80 -18.04 8.27
N LYS A 108 0.04 -18.63 9.20
CA LYS A 108 0.34 -19.96 9.75
C LYS A 108 0.32 -21.06 8.69
N VAL A 109 -0.64 -21.01 7.77
CA VAL A 109 -0.73 -21.95 6.65
C VAL A 109 0.42 -21.76 5.67
N VAL A 110 0.79 -20.52 5.34
CA VAL A 110 1.96 -20.23 4.48
C VAL A 110 3.22 -20.84 5.10
N GLU A 111 3.48 -20.57 6.37
CA GLU A 111 4.68 -21.08 7.06
C GLU A 111 4.73 -22.62 7.06
N ALA A 112 3.62 -23.27 7.41
CA ALA A 112 3.53 -24.73 7.42
C ALA A 112 3.75 -25.34 6.03
N VAL A 113 3.16 -24.75 4.99
CA VAL A 113 3.32 -25.21 3.60
C VAL A 113 4.75 -25.00 3.10
N ILE A 114 5.38 -23.88 3.43
CA ILE A 114 6.78 -23.64 3.07
C ILE A 114 7.69 -24.67 3.74
N HIS A 115 7.48 -24.98 5.02
CA HIS A 115 8.23 -26.04 5.70
C HIS A 115 8.04 -27.42 5.03
N LEU A 116 6.84 -27.74 4.56
CA LEU A 116 6.60 -28.96 3.79
C LEU A 116 7.32 -28.94 2.43
N LEU A 117 7.35 -27.79 1.74
CA LEU A 117 8.09 -27.61 0.48
C LEU A 117 9.61 -27.72 0.68
N GLU A 118 10.15 -27.18 1.78
CA GLU A 118 11.54 -27.37 2.21
C GLU A 118 11.84 -28.86 2.42
N THR A 119 10.92 -29.58 3.09
CA THR A 119 11.04 -31.01 3.35
C THR A 119 11.09 -31.84 2.06
N VAL A 120 10.16 -31.63 1.13
CA VAL A 120 10.11 -32.43 -0.13
C VAL A 120 11.19 -32.02 -1.14
N SER A 121 11.72 -30.80 -1.04
CA SER A 121 12.82 -30.34 -1.89
C SER A 121 14.19 -30.71 -1.35
N GLY A 122 14.35 -30.80 -0.03
CA GLY A 122 15.64 -30.88 0.65
C GLY A 122 16.45 -29.58 0.54
N GLN A 123 15.80 -28.46 0.25
CA GLN A 123 16.41 -27.14 0.08
C GLN A 123 15.72 -26.13 0.99
N PRO A 124 16.44 -25.12 1.52
CA PRO A 124 15.84 -24.06 2.31
C PRO A 124 14.95 -23.18 1.43
N ARG A 125 13.93 -22.56 2.03
CA ARG A 125 13.10 -21.55 1.38
C ARG A 125 13.94 -20.44 0.78
N ARG A 126 13.40 -19.80 -0.25
CA ARG A 126 14.03 -18.63 -0.87
C ARG A 126 13.93 -17.45 0.09
N THR A 127 15.01 -16.68 0.15
CA THR A 127 14.97 -15.32 0.68
C THR A 127 14.72 -14.40 -0.50
N LEU A 128 13.71 -13.54 -0.41
CA LEU A 128 13.50 -12.52 -1.42
C LEU A 128 14.65 -11.51 -1.32
N THR A 129 15.46 -11.45 -2.36
CA THR A 129 16.57 -10.50 -2.49
C THR A 129 16.30 -9.52 -3.62
N GLY A 130 17.13 -8.47 -3.75
CA GLY A 130 17.06 -7.54 -4.88
C GLY A 130 17.15 -8.21 -6.25
N ASP A 131 17.73 -9.41 -6.34
CA ASP A 131 17.80 -10.19 -7.59
C ASP A 131 16.44 -10.82 -7.98
N ASP A 132 15.53 -11.02 -7.02
CA ASP A 132 14.17 -11.53 -7.27
C ASP A 132 13.21 -10.43 -7.78
N TYR A 133 13.58 -9.17 -7.52
CA TYR A 133 12.91 -7.93 -7.95
C TYR A 133 13.94 -6.95 -8.54
N PRO A 134 14.63 -7.30 -9.64
CA PRO A 134 15.65 -6.43 -10.17
C PRO A 134 15.01 -5.11 -10.60
N LEU A 135 15.72 -4.03 -10.31
CA LEU A 135 15.20 -2.68 -10.43
C LEU A 135 14.93 -2.32 -11.91
N GLY A 136 13.73 -1.83 -12.18
CA GLY A 136 13.41 -1.13 -13.42
C GLY A 136 14.24 0.15 -13.60
N ASP A 137 14.05 0.84 -14.72
CA ASP A 137 14.79 2.08 -15.01
C ASP A 137 14.40 3.23 -14.05
N TYR A 138 13.13 3.33 -13.65
CA TYR A 138 12.65 4.33 -12.67
C TYR A 138 13.32 4.18 -11.29
N PRO A 139 13.23 3.04 -10.59
CA PRO A 139 13.88 2.89 -9.29
C PRO A 139 15.39 3.06 -9.36
N ARG A 140 16.03 2.69 -10.47
CA ARG A 140 17.46 2.98 -10.69
C ARG A 140 17.75 4.47 -10.79
N ALA A 141 16.93 5.23 -11.50
CA ALA A 141 17.06 6.68 -11.61
C ALA A 141 16.87 7.39 -10.25
N VAL A 142 15.82 6.99 -9.51
CA VAL A 142 15.56 7.49 -8.15
C VAL A 142 16.76 7.24 -7.24
N LEU A 143 17.25 5.99 -7.16
CA LEU A 143 18.40 5.65 -6.32
C LEU A 143 19.69 6.39 -6.73
N ALA A 144 19.90 6.61 -8.04
CA ALA A 144 21.03 7.39 -8.53
C ALA A 144 21.00 8.86 -8.05
N SER A 145 19.80 9.39 -7.79
CA SER A 145 19.58 10.73 -7.24
C SER A 145 19.72 10.82 -5.72
N LYS A 146 20.05 9.71 -5.06
CA LYS A 146 20.38 9.59 -3.62
C LYS A 146 19.28 10.15 -2.70
N PRO A 147 18.10 9.52 -2.67
CA PRO A 147 17.04 9.92 -1.76
C PRO A 147 17.47 9.69 -0.30
N ALA A 148 16.94 10.52 0.60
CA ALA A 148 17.04 10.33 2.04
C ALA A 148 16.23 9.10 2.50
N ALA A 149 15.12 8.80 1.83
CA ALA A 149 14.35 7.58 2.01
C ALA A 149 13.65 7.18 0.72
N TYR A 150 13.51 5.88 0.46
CA TYR A 150 12.82 5.37 -0.71
C TYR A 150 12.05 4.10 -0.40
N TRP A 151 10.72 4.15 -0.49
CA TRP A 151 9.86 2.98 -0.31
C TRP A 151 9.24 2.58 -1.63
N ARG A 152 9.62 1.39 -2.10
CA ARG A 152 9.05 0.79 -3.31
C ARG A 152 7.70 0.11 -3.09
N PHE A 153 7.25 0.03 -1.83
CA PHE A 153 6.00 -0.57 -1.39
C PHE A 153 5.62 -1.94 -2.01
N ASN A 154 6.60 -2.83 -2.18
CA ASN A 154 6.40 -4.18 -2.71
C ASN A 154 6.09 -5.21 -1.60
N GLU A 155 5.77 -4.80 -0.38
CA GLU A 155 5.56 -5.72 0.73
C GLU A 155 4.32 -6.59 0.54
N PHE A 156 4.46 -7.87 0.93
CA PHE A 156 3.34 -8.81 1.04
C PHE A 156 2.49 -8.56 2.28
N GLU A 157 3.07 -7.95 3.31
CA GLU A 157 2.46 -7.74 4.61
C GLU A 157 3.10 -6.56 5.35
N GLY A 158 2.41 -6.06 6.37
CA GLY A 158 2.93 -5.04 7.28
C GLY A 158 3.45 -5.65 8.59
N PRO A 159 3.87 -4.79 9.55
CA PRO A 159 3.70 -3.35 9.52
C PRO A 159 4.89 -2.60 8.88
N ARG A 160 6.01 -3.25 8.56
CA ARG A 160 7.19 -2.55 8.06
C ARG A 160 7.06 -2.19 6.57
N ALA A 161 7.33 -0.93 6.22
CA ALA A 161 7.65 -0.51 4.86
C ALA A 161 9.16 -0.35 4.73
N THR A 162 9.80 -1.10 3.84
CA THR A 162 11.27 -1.19 3.79
C THR A 162 11.86 -0.01 3.04
N ASP A 163 12.84 0.66 3.65
CA ASP A 163 13.62 1.71 2.98
C ASP A 163 14.72 1.12 2.10
N GLU A 164 14.58 1.29 0.80
CA GLU A 164 15.49 0.82 -0.26
C GLU A 164 16.61 1.84 -0.56
N SER A 165 16.60 3.03 0.06
CA SER A 165 17.68 4.02 -0.12
C SER A 165 19.01 3.61 0.53
N GLY A 166 18.96 2.67 1.47
CA GLY A 166 20.09 2.25 2.30
C GLY A 166 20.28 3.08 3.58
N ASN A 167 19.47 4.11 3.81
CA ASN A 167 19.58 4.99 4.99
C ASN A 167 18.84 4.46 6.23
N ARG A 168 18.04 3.39 6.08
CA ARG A 168 17.29 2.72 7.16
C ARG A 168 16.19 3.59 7.76
N HIS A 169 15.57 4.44 6.94
CA HIS A 169 14.36 5.17 7.28
C HIS A 169 13.11 4.33 6.98
N ASP A 170 13.03 3.12 7.55
CA ASP A 170 11.86 2.26 7.36
C ASP A 170 10.58 2.97 7.83
N GLY A 171 9.50 2.75 7.08
CA GLY A 171 8.17 3.22 7.43
C GLY A 171 7.37 2.17 8.19
N VAL A 172 6.22 2.59 8.72
CA VAL A 172 5.25 1.74 9.40
C VAL A 172 3.88 1.92 8.75
N PHE A 173 3.37 0.87 8.12
CA PHE A 173 1.99 0.75 7.68
C PHE A 173 1.05 0.70 8.88
N ASN A 174 0.10 1.63 8.93
CA ASN A 174 -1.03 1.60 9.86
C ASN A 174 -2.17 0.76 9.27
N PRO A 175 -3.17 0.33 10.08
CA PRO A 175 -4.35 -0.37 9.58
C PRO A 175 -5.06 0.38 8.45
N GLY A 176 -5.76 -0.35 7.56
CA GLY A 176 -6.41 0.23 6.38
C GLY A 176 -5.58 0.10 5.10
N ILE A 177 -4.77 -0.95 4.99
CA ILE A 177 -3.91 -1.23 3.83
C ILE A 177 -4.19 -2.63 3.30
N ALA A 178 -4.36 -2.78 1.98
CA ALA A 178 -4.31 -4.06 1.28
C ALA A 178 -3.00 -4.17 0.49
N PHE A 179 -2.28 -5.28 0.63
CA PHE A 179 -0.91 -5.41 0.13
C PHE A 179 -0.82 -6.04 -1.26
N TYR A 180 0.30 -5.75 -1.93
CA TYR A 180 0.80 -6.48 -3.10
C TYR A 180 -0.16 -6.53 -4.31
N LEU A 181 -0.93 -5.47 -4.51
CA LEU A 181 -1.76 -5.30 -5.71
C LEU A 181 -0.91 -4.79 -6.87
N GLU A 182 -1.51 -4.66 -8.05
CA GLU A 182 -0.81 -4.13 -9.22
C GLU A 182 -0.46 -2.64 -9.06
N GLY A 183 0.82 -2.32 -9.23
CA GLY A 183 1.39 -0.98 -9.26
C GLY A 183 1.27 -0.29 -10.63
N PRO A 184 1.98 0.81 -10.88
CA PRO A 184 2.03 1.49 -12.17
C PRO A 184 2.68 0.58 -13.22
N SER A 185 1.96 0.35 -14.32
CA SER A 185 2.24 -0.66 -15.36
C SER A 185 3.33 -0.26 -16.38
N ALA A 186 4.04 0.84 -16.13
CA ALA A 186 5.11 1.29 -17.00
C ALA A 186 6.31 0.33 -16.89
N ARG A 187 6.83 -0.15 -18.02
CA ARG A 187 7.93 -1.13 -18.06
C ARG A 187 9.18 -0.71 -17.28
N GLY A 188 9.35 0.57 -16.99
CA GLY A 188 10.45 1.11 -16.21
C GLY A 188 10.25 1.05 -14.69
N ASN A 189 9.02 0.87 -14.19
CA ASN A 189 8.76 0.66 -12.76
C ASN A 189 9.01 -0.80 -12.34
N ALA A 190 8.77 -1.74 -13.26
CA ALA A 190 9.08 -3.16 -13.11
C ALA A 190 10.29 -3.58 -13.96
N ASN A 191 10.68 -4.85 -13.91
CA ASN A 191 11.53 -5.45 -14.94
C ASN A 191 10.68 -6.22 -15.96
N VAL A 192 11.24 -6.63 -17.10
CA VAL A 192 10.53 -7.36 -18.16
C VAL A 192 9.89 -8.70 -17.74
N HIS A 193 10.13 -9.19 -16.52
CA HIS A 193 9.68 -10.49 -16.04
C HIS A 193 8.68 -10.42 -14.88
N ARG A 194 8.41 -9.25 -14.31
CA ARG A 194 7.53 -9.07 -13.14
C ARG A 194 6.63 -7.85 -13.31
N ILE A 195 5.51 -7.88 -12.59
CA ILE A 195 4.56 -6.76 -12.49
C ILE A 195 4.94 -5.96 -11.25
N ASN A 196 4.98 -4.62 -11.33
CA ASN A 196 5.21 -3.78 -10.16
C ASN A 196 4.09 -3.98 -9.13
N ARG A 197 4.41 -3.90 -7.84
CA ARG A 197 3.42 -4.08 -6.79
C ARG A 197 3.25 -2.82 -5.97
N ALA A 198 2.02 -2.57 -5.57
CA ALA A 198 1.66 -1.43 -4.74
C ALA A 198 0.63 -1.84 -3.68
N PRO A 199 0.66 -1.19 -2.50
CA PRO A 199 -0.41 -1.24 -1.53
C PRO A 199 -1.61 -0.42 -2.04
N HIS A 200 -2.79 -0.81 -1.59
CA HIS A 200 -3.99 -0.01 -1.65
C HIS A 200 -4.31 0.54 -0.26
N PHE A 201 -4.35 1.87 -0.19
CA PHE A 201 -4.77 2.64 0.96
C PHE A 201 -6.29 2.71 0.95
N ALA A 202 -6.90 2.18 2.01
CA ALA A 202 -8.32 2.26 2.30
C ALA A 202 -8.52 3.09 3.58
N GLY A 203 -8.03 4.33 3.55
CA GLY A 203 -7.98 5.23 4.70
C GLY A 203 -6.81 4.98 5.67
N GLY A 204 -5.93 4.00 5.38
CA GLY A 204 -4.68 3.78 6.10
C GLY A 204 -3.60 4.81 5.77
N SER A 205 -2.42 4.68 6.39
CA SER A 205 -1.26 5.52 6.11
C SER A 205 0.06 4.78 6.34
N VAL A 206 1.16 5.32 5.83
CA VAL A 206 2.52 4.94 6.22
C VAL A 206 3.16 6.08 6.98
N ASN A 207 3.72 5.81 8.15
CA ASN A 207 4.40 6.81 8.97
C ASN A 207 5.90 6.51 9.00
N ALA A 208 6.74 7.53 8.88
CA ALA A 208 8.19 7.38 8.96
C ALA A 208 8.84 8.59 9.66
N HIS A 209 10.08 8.40 10.12
CA HIS A 209 10.93 9.46 10.66
C HIS A 209 12.14 9.63 9.75
N ILE A 210 12.27 10.79 9.12
CA ILE A 210 13.35 11.10 8.17
C ILE A 210 14.31 12.07 8.84
N THR A 211 15.44 11.55 9.29
CA THR A 211 16.41 12.35 10.02
C THR A 211 17.08 13.39 9.11
N GLY A 212 17.31 14.59 9.64
CA GLY A 212 18.01 15.65 8.89
C GLY A 212 17.18 16.39 7.83
N LEU A 213 15.88 16.12 7.74
CA LEU A 213 14.98 16.84 6.84
C LEU A 213 14.82 18.29 7.31
N ASN A 214 15.22 19.27 6.50
CA ASN A 214 15.15 20.70 6.81
C ASN A 214 14.04 21.39 5.97
N ASP A 215 13.99 22.73 5.94
CA ASP A 215 12.97 23.48 5.17
C ASP A 215 13.27 23.51 3.66
N THR A 216 14.23 22.72 3.20
CA THR A 216 14.47 22.40 1.80
C THR A 216 14.44 20.89 1.61
N TYR A 217 13.47 20.40 0.84
CA TYR A 217 13.29 18.97 0.61
C TYR A 217 12.41 18.73 -0.61
N SER A 218 12.40 17.49 -1.09
CA SER A 218 11.45 17.06 -2.13
C SER A 218 10.83 15.73 -1.77
N VAL A 219 9.62 15.49 -2.27
CA VAL A 219 8.97 14.18 -2.26
C VAL A 219 8.45 13.89 -3.65
N GLU A 220 8.64 12.66 -4.14
CA GLU A 220 7.99 12.18 -5.37
C GLU A 220 7.35 10.81 -5.15
N MET A 221 6.29 10.52 -5.89
CA MET A 221 5.58 9.24 -5.82
C MET A 221 4.67 9.02 -7.04
N TRP A 222 4.28 7.77 -7.25
CA TRP A 222 3.14 7.41 -8.07
C TRP A 222 1.88 7.28 -7.22
N PHE A 223 0.74 7.73 -7.74
CA PHE A 223 -0.54 7.54 -7.08
C PHE A 223 -1.67 7.23 -8.08
N LYS A 224 -2.70 6.56 -7.60
CA LYS A 224 -3.93 6.24 -8.32
C LYS A 224 -5.12 6.47 -7.41
N ASP A 225 -5.84 7.57 -7.61
CA ASP A 225 -7.00 7.95 -6.81
C ASP A 225 -8.22 7.08 -7.18
N TYR A 226 -8.97 6.61 -6.18
CA TYR A 226 -10.18 5.82 -6.37
C TYR A 226 -11.44 6.57 -5.94
N LEU A 227 -11.30 7.70 -5.24
CA LEU A 227 -12.43 8.44 -4.72
C LEU A 227 -12.94 9.46 -5.77
N PRO A 228 -14.26 9.57 -6.00
CA PRO A 228 -14.80 10.65 -6.82
C PRO A 228 -14.46 12.04 -6.26
N ALA A 229 -14.21 13.00 -7.15
CA ALA A 229 -13.84 14.38 -6.80
C ALA A 229 -14.89 15.08 -5.90
N ASP A 230 -16.16 14.69 -5.99
CA ASP A 230 -17.28 15.25 -5.23
C ASP A 230 -17.65 14.45 -3.97
N ALA A 231 -16.90 13.39 -3.63
CA ALA A 231 -17.25 12.49 -2.54
C ALA A 231 -17.18 13.14 -1.14
N ARG A 232 -16.28 14.11 -0.94
CA ARG A 232 -16.04 14.79 0.34
C ARG A 232 -15.24 16.10 0.16
N PRO A 233 -15.03 16.92 1.21
CA PRO A 233 -14.33 18.21 1.12
C PRO A 233 -12.91 18.18 0.54
N VAL A 234 -12.14 17.13 0.86
CA VAL A 234 -10.79 16.84 0.34
C VAL A 234 -10.74 15.34 0.03
N THR A 235 -10.45 14.93 -1.19
CA THR A 235 -10.56 13.51 -1.57
C THR A 235 -9.44 12.66 -0.99
N GLY A 236 -8.27 13.23 -0.70
CA GLY A 236 -7.25 12.55 0.10
C GLY A 236 -5.93 13.31 0.17
N TYR A 237 -5.15 13.08 1.23
CA TYR A 237 -3.76 13.55 1.34
C TYR A 237 -2.77 12.45 0.94
N LEU A 238 -1.87 12.79 0.03
CA LEU A 238 -0.83 11.89 -0.50
C LEU A 238 0.42 11.92 0.38
N PHE A 239 0.81 13.12 0.82
CA PHE A 239 1.97 13.36 1.68
C PHE A 239 1.63 14.40 2.75
N SER A 240 2.13 14.16 3.95
CA SER A 240 2.08 15.13 5.04
C SER A 240 3.38 15.10 5.83
N ARG A 241 3.84 16.27 6.25
CA ARG A 241 4.95 16.44 7.20
C ARG A 241 4.48 17.32 8.35
N GLY A 242 4.54 16.82 9.57
CA GLY A 242 4.02 17.51 10.75
C GLY A 242 4.06 16.63 12.00
N PRO A 243 3.88 17.16 13.21
CA PRO A 243 3.77 16.34 14.42
C PRO A 243 2.48 15.50 14.40
N ALA A 244 2.59 14.22 14.71
CA ALA A 244 1.48 13.27 14.72
C ALA A 244 0.35 13.67 15.69
N GLY A 245 -0.90 13.57 15.23
CA GLY A 245 -2.11 13.73 16.03
C GLY A 245 -2.40 15.17 16.51
N VAL A 246 -1.66 16.17 16.02
CA VAL A 246 -1.84 17.56 16.47
C VAL A 246 -3.01 18.21 15.73
N GLN A 247 -4.00 18.68 16.50
CA GLN A 247 -5.15 19.39 15.97
C GLN A 247 -4.71 20.61 15.14
N GLY A 248 -5.38 20.80 14.01
CA GLY A 248 -5.07 21.86 13.07
C GLY A 248 -3.92 21.53 12.12
N ALA A 249 -3.36 20.31 12.19
CA ALA A 249 -2.38 19.79 11.26
C ALA A 249 -1.27 20.79 10.92
N PRO A 250 -0.50 21.32 11.91
CA PRO A 250 0.67 22.12 11.58
C PRO A 250 1.62 21.26 10.73
N GLY A 251 1.98 21.72 9.56
CA GLY A 251 2.64 20.88 8.58
C GLY A 251 2.57 21.38 7.15
N ASP A 252 3.24 20.64 6.27
CA ASP A 252 3.04 20.69 4.82
C ASP A 252 2.20 19.50 4.39
N HIS A 253 1.17 19.72 3.58
CA HIS A 253 0.25 18.68 3.15
C HIS A 253 -0.02 18.78 1.66
N LEU A 254 0.39 17.75 0.91
CA LEU A 254 0.06 17.58 -0.50
C LEU A 254 -1.13 16.63 -0.61
N GLY A 255 -2.17 17.04 -1.31
CA GLY A 255 -3.38 16.24 -1.47
C GLY A 255 -4.16 16.57 -2.74
N ILE A 256 -5.35 16.01 -2.82
CA ILE A 256 -6.30 16.22 -3.91
C ILE A 256 -7.56 16.88 -3.33
N GLY A 257 -7.94 18.01 -3.90
CA GLY A 257 -9.09 18.78 -3.48
C GLY A 257 -10.41 18.11 -3.80
N GLY A 258 -11.43 18.43 -3.00
CA GLY A 258 -12.78 17.93 -3.18
C GLY A 258 -13.79 19.09 -3.19
N THR A 259 -14.96 18.88 -2.59
CA THR A 259 -16.06 19.84 -2.66
C THR A 259 -15.79 21.19 -1.99
N ALA A 260 -14.78 21.29 -1.11
CA ALA A 260 -14.47 22.54 -0.42
C ALA A 260 -13.53 23.45 -1.20
N THR A 261 -12.55 22.89 -1.91
CA THR A 261 -11.52 23.66 -2.65
C THR A 261 -10.86 22.75 -3.66
N GLY A 262 -10.59 23.26 -4.87
CA GLY A 262 -9.78 22.56 -5.87
C GLY A 262 -10.32 21.19 -6.26
N GLN A 263 -11.64 21.06 -6.43
CA GLN A 263 -12.31 19.78 -6.70
C GLN A 263 -11.61 18.99 -7.83
N GLY A 264 -11.10 17.81 -7.49
CA GLY A 264 -10.40 16.92 -8.41
C GLY A 264 -9.01 17.40 -8.82
N ARG A 265 -8.43 18.42 -8.18
CA ARG A 265 -7.12 18.98 -8.53
C ARG A 265 -6.13 18.80 -7.38
N LEU A 266 -4.84 18.79 -7.70
CA LEU A 266 -3.81 18.82 -6.66
C LEU A 266 -3.93 20.11 -5.83
N LEU A 267 -3.64 19.98 -4.54
CA LEU A 267 -3.51 21.10 -3.63
C LEU A 267 -2.33 20.92 -2.70
N PHE A 268 -1.80 22.04 -2.25
CA PHE A 268 -0.90 22.15 -1.11
C PHE A 268 -1.60 22.94 0.00
N TYR A 269 -1.48 22.47 1.24
CA TYR A 269 -2.02 23.11 2.43
C TYR A 269 -0.97 23.16 3.54
N ASN A 270 -0.89 24.27 4.28
CA ASN A 270 0.09 24.42 5.38
C ASN A 270 -0.51 24.53 6.78
N GLY A 271 -1.62 23.83 7.05
CA GLY A 271 -2.22 23.73 8.38
C GLY A 271 -3.12 24.90 8.77
N ASP A 272 -3.96 24.67 9.78
CA ASP A 272 -5.08 25.54 10.16
C ASP A 272 -4.69 26.85 10.82
N ALA A 273 -3.44 26.97 11.27
CA ALA A 273 -2.92 28.22 11.83
C ALA A 273 -2.67 29.27 10.73
N LEU A 274 -2.17 28.85 9.58
CA LEU A 274 -1.83 29.73 8.46
C LEU A 274 -2.88 29.72 7.35
N LYS A 275 -3.58 28.58 7.18
CA LYS A 275 -4.67 28.38 6.21
C LYS A 275 -4.31 28.76 4.78
N MET A 276 -3.03 28.65 4.40
CA MET A 276 -2.62 28.86 3.03
C MET A 276 -2.92 27.61 2.22
N THR A 277 -3.62 27.80 1.11
CA THR A 277 -3.86 26.75 0.11
C THR A 277 -3.34 27.22 -1.23
N LEU A 278 -2.54 26.39 -1.88
CA LEU A 278 -2.20 26.52 -3.29
C LEU A 278 -2.92 25.39 -4.05
N VAL A 279 -3.48 25.68 -5.22
CA VAL A 279 -4.28 24.73 -5.99
C VAL A 279 -3.77 24.70 -7.41
N GLY A 280 -3.70 23.50 -8.00
CA GLY A 280 -3.37 23.32 -9.40
C GLY A 280 -4.54 23.59 -10.33
N ASP A 281 -4.28 23.50 -11.62
CA ASP A 281 -5.26 23.74 -12.68
C ASP A 281 -5.78 22.44 -13.31
N THR A 282 -4.98 21.37 -13.25
CA THR A 282 -5.26 20.09 -13.89
C THR A 282 -6.22 19.26 -13.04
N GLU A 283 -7.34 18.87 -13.63
CA GLU A 283 -8.22 17.83 -13.07
C GLU A 283 -7.52 16.47 -13.18
N ILE A 284 -7.47 15.74 -12.07
CA ILE A 284 -6.85 14.44 -11.91
C ILE A 284 -7.90 13.37 -12.20
N PRO A 285 -7.80 12.62 -13.32
CA PRO A 285 -8.71 11.53 -13.60
C PRO A 285 -8.64 10.45 -12.53
N ALA A 286 -9.80 10.09 -11.98
CA ALA A 286 -9.89 8.95 -11.07
C ALA A 286 -9.51 7.65 -11.79
N LYS A 287 -8.88 6.73 -11.05
CA LYS A 287 -8.50 5.38 -11.49
C LYS A 287 -7.48 5.37 -12.65
N ALA A 288 -6.68 6.43 -12.78
CA ALA A 288 -5.48 6.50 -13.60
C ALA A 288 -4.23 6.67 -12.72
N TRP A 289 -3.10 6.13 -13.16
CA TRP A 289 -1.82 6.34 -12.46
C TRP A 289 -1.24 7.71 -12.85
N HIS A 290 -0.79 8.45 -11.84
CA HIS A 290 -0.13 9.74 -12.00
C HIS A 290 1.16 9.78 -11.19
N HIS A 291 2.14 10.52 -11.68
CA HIS A 291 3.36 10.84 -10.93
C HIS A 291 3.25 12.27 -10.41
N VAL A 292 3.62 12.47 -9.15
CA VAL A 292 3.66 13.81 -8.55
C VAL A 292 5.00 14.00 -7.84
N ALA A 293 5.55 15.20 -7.96
CA ALA A 293 6.71 15.63 -7.19
C ALA A 293 6.45 16.99 -6.56
N MET A 294 6.64 17.11 -5.25
CA MET A 294 6.60 18.38 -4.52
C MET A 294 8.02 18.75 -4.10
N VAL A 295 8.40 20.00 -4.36
CA VAL A 295 9.67 20.60 -4.00
C VAL A 295 9.41 21.77 -3.05
N ARG A 296 10.00 21.73 -1.86
CA ARG A 296 10.09 22.89 -0.97
C ARG A 296 11.52 23.43 -1.01
N ALA A 297 11.66 24.72 -1.31
CA ALA A 297 12.92 25.46 -1.25
C ALA A 297 12.74 26.70 -0.35
N GLY A 298 12.82 26.49 0.97
CA GLY A 298 12.48 27.51 1.96
C GLY A 298 10.98 27.77 1.89
N ARG A 299 10.57 28.99 1.53
CA ARG A 299 9.16 29.36 1.38
C ARG A 299 8.57 29.04 0.01
N GLN A 300 9.39 28.80 -0.99
CA GLN A 300 8.89 28.42 -2.32
C GLN A 300 8.43 26.96 -2.28
N VAL A 301 7.18 26.73 -2.68
CA VAL A 301 6.62 25.40 -2.90
C VAL A 301 6.28 25.28 -4.38
N THR A 302 6.76 24.21 -4.98
CA THR A 302 6.50 23.88 -6.38
C THR A 302 6.07 22.43 -6.48
N VAL A 303 4.97 22.16 -7.20
CA VAL A 303 4.49 20.80 -7.46
C VAL A 303 4.50 20.55 -8.96
N TYR A 304 4.99 19.37 -9.36
CA TYR A 304 5.03 18.90 -10.73
C TYR A 304 4.13 17.67 -10.87
N LEU A 305 3.47 17.56 -12.02
CA LEU A 305 2.56 16.46 -12.34
C LEU A 305 3.02 15.78 -13.63
N ASN A 306 3.06 14.44 -13.61
CA ASN A 306 3.39 13.56 -14.73
C ASN A 306 4.69 13.94 -15.47
N GLY A 307 5.73 14.29 -14.71
CA GLY A 307 7.05 14.64 -15.25
C GLY A 307 7.09 15.91 -16.11
N SER A 308 6.06 16.77 -16.06
CA SER A 308 6.07 18.06 -16.74
C SER A 308 7.22 18.95 -16.27
N MET A 309 7.87 19.65 -17.21
CA MET A 309 8.87 20.69 -16.89
C MET A 309 8.24 21.96 -16.32
N LEU A 310 6.94 22.16 -16.56
CA LEU A 310 6.16 23.26 -16.00
C LEU A 310 5.52 22.83 -14.68
N ALA A 311 5.54 23.73 -13.71
CA ALA A 311 4.89 23.53 -12.42
C ALA A 311 3.37 23.43 -12.58
N GLU A 312 2.77 22.46 -11.90
CA GLU A 312 1.31 22.34 -11.70
C GLU A 312 0.84 23.28 -10.57
N ILE A 313 1.67 23.46 -9.54
CA ILE A 313 1.46 24.43 -8.47
C ILE A 313 2.77 25.18 -8.25
N GLU A 314 2.72 26.50 -8.14
CA GLU A 314 3.87 27.31 -7.77
C GLU A 314 3.44 28.46 -6.86
N GLY A 315 4.04 28.58 -5.67
CA GLY A 315 3.67 29.65 -4.75
C GLY A 315 4.54 29.73 -3.49
N GLN A 316 4.31 30.79 -2.72
CA GLN A 316 5.01 31.04 -1.47
C GLN A 316 4.15 30.56 -0.29
N ALA A 317 4.70 29.67 0.54
CA ALA A 317 4.06 29.19 1.76
C ALA A 317 5.07 29.08 2.90
N GLU A 318 4.73 29.67 4.05
CA GLU A 318 5.50 29.46 5.29
C GLU A 318 5.35 28.01 5.74
N ALA A 319 6.42 27.44 6.29
CA ALA A 319 6.36 26.18 7.02
C ALA A 319 5.63 26.40 8.35
N SER A 320 4.63 25.56 8.67
CA SER A 320 3.90 25.64 9.94
C SER A 320 4.22 24.52 10.92
N TYR A 321 5.02 23.53 10.51
CA TYR A 321 5.55 22.52 11.42
C TYR A 321 6.64 23.11 12.33
N PRO A 322 6.80 22.59 13.57
CA PRO A 322 7.92 22.96 14.43
C PRO A 322 9.28 22.70 13.76
N PRO A 323 10.31 23.51 14.06
CA PRO A 323 11.68 23.22 13.61
C PRO A 323 12.10 21.79 13.97
N ALA A 324 12.89 21.16 13.08
CA ALA A 324 13.34 19.77 13.20
C ALA A 324 12.21 18.71 13.24
N THR A 325 11.05 18.99 12.63
CA THR A 325 10.03 17.96 12.43
C THR A 325 10.51 16.94 11.39
N GLU A 326 10.76 15.71 11.84
CA GLU A 326 11.22 14.58 11.02
C GLU A 326 10.10 13.61 10.64
N GLN A 327 8.90 13.80 11.22
CA GLN A 327 7.75 12.93 10.99
C GLN A 327 7.09 13.22 9.63
N VAL A 328 6.95 12.17 8.83
CA VAL A 328 6.25 12.18 7.55
C VAL A 328 5.19 11.09 7.50
N PHE A 329 4.15 11.34 6.71
CA PHE A 329 3.01 10.48 6.51
C PHE A 329 2.74 10.37 5.02
N ILE A 330 2.55 9.15 4.54
CA ILE A 330 2.15 8.83 3.17
C ILE A 330 0.73 8.30 3.19
N GLY A 331 -0.10 8.78 2.27
CA GLY A 331 -1.52 8.40 2.17
C GLY A 331 -2.38 8.92 3.32
N GLY A 332 -1.91 9.88 4.11
CA GLY A 332 -2.68 10.47 5.20
C GLY A 332 -2.12 11.80 5.68
N ARG A 333 -2.96 12.59 6.34
CA ARG A 333 -2.54 13.82 7.02
C ARG A 333 -2.04 13.48 8.43
N ASN A 334 -1.13 14.28 8.97
CA ASN A 334 -0.57 14.06 10.30
C ASN A 334 -1.60 14.03 11.44
N ASP A 335 -2.82 14.54 11.25
CA ASP A 335 -3.94 14.47 12.20
C ASP A 335 -5.01 13.41 11.85
N GLY A 336 -4.80 12.63 10.79
CA GLY A 336 -5.71 11.59 10.31
C GLY A 336 -6.94 12.10 9.53
N PHE A 337 -7.03 13.39 9.24
CA PHE A 337 -8.13 13.92 8.44
C PHE A 337 -7.93 13.61 6.94
N ALA A 338 -8.98 13.09 6.30
CA ALA A 338 -9.03 12.82 4.86
C ALA A 338 -7.85 11.95 4.36
N ASN A 339 -7.61 10.81 5.01
CA ASN A 339 -6.64 9.82 4.52
C ASN A 339 -7.03 9.28 3.14
N PHE A 340 -6.02 8.94 2.35
CA PHE A 340 -6.16 8.58 0.94
C PHE A 340 -6.88 7.25 0.72
N GLU A 341 -7.63 7.20 -0.37
CA GLU A 341 -8.40 6.04 -0.85
C GLU A 341 -7.93 5.72 -2.27
N GLY A 342 -6.97 4.81 -2.41
CA GLY A 342 -6.31 4.57 -3.69
C GLY A 342 -5.04 3.74 -3.59
N ARG A 343 -4.17 3.81 -4.59
CA ARG A 343 -2.84 3.17 -4.54
C ARG A 343 -1.75 4.23 -4.57
N ILE A 344 -0.69 4.02 -3.80
CA ILE A 344 0.52 4.84 -3.83
C ILE A 344 1.70 3.89 -4.01
N ASP A 345 2.68 4.28 -4.79
CA ASP A 345 3.86 3.47 -5.09
C ASP A 345 5.11 4.33 -5.29
N GLU A 346 6.28 3.71 -5.15
CA GLU A 346 7.60 4.26 -5.43
C GLU A 346 7.84 5.66 -4.81
N VAL A 347 7.65 5.77 -3.51
CA VAL A 347 7.74 7.02 -2.75
C VAL A 347 9.18 7.32 -2.37
N ALA A 348 9.73 8.42 -2.88
CA ALA A 348 11.07 8.88 -2.53
C ALA A 348 11.04 10.27 -1.88
N ILE A 349 11.84 10.45 -0.82
CA ILE A 349 12.05 11.72 -0.14
C ILE A 349 13.51 12.12 -0.27
N TYR A 350 13.77 13.38 -0.57
CA TYR A 350 15.09 13.98 -0.74
C TYR A 350 15.27 15.10 0.28
N ASP A 351 16.44 15.20 0.90
CA ASP A 351 16.85 16.28 1.81
C ASP A 351 17.31 17.56 1.09
N ARG A 352 16.93 17.67 -0.19
CA ARG A 352 17.27 18.76 -1.10
C ARG A 352 16.13 19.03 -2.08
N PRO A 353 16.08 20.22 -2.68
CA PRO A 353 15.19 20.48 -3.81
C PRO A 353 15.68 19.69 -5.03
N LEU A 354 14.76 18.97 -5.68
CA LEU A 354 14.94 18.43 -7.03
C LEU A 354 14.70 19.53 -8.06
N SER A 355 15.44 19.47 -9.15
CA SER A 355 15.16 20.27 -10.35
C SER A 355 14.04 19.65 -11.19
N ALA A 356 13.37 20.47 -11.99
CA ALA A 356 12.38 19.99 -12.96
C ALA A 356 12.98 18.95 -13.92
N ASP A 357 14.25 19.13 -14.33
CA ASP A 357 14.96 18.19 -15.21
C ASP A 357 15.18 16.82 -14.56
N GLU A 358 15.52 16.77 -13.26
CA GLU A 358 15.60 15.50 -12.50
C GLU A 358 14.25 14.80 -12.45
N ILE A 359 13.19 15.54 -12.13
CA ILE A 359 11.82 15.01 -12.04
C ILE A 359 11.35 14.45 -13.40
N THR A 360 11.55 15.21 -14.47
CA THR A 360 11.23 14.78 -15.84
C THR A 360 12.03 13.53 -16.22
N LYS A 361 13.32 13.46 -15.86
CA LYS A 361 14.16 12.27 -16.11
C LYS A 361 13.70 11.04 -15.34
N HIS A 362 13.35 11.19 -14.06
CA HIS A 362 12.79 10.10 -13.27
C HIS A 362 11.50 9.58 -13.92
N HIS A 363 10.54 10.48 -14.19
CA HIS A 363 9.27 10.11 -14.83
C HIS A 363 9.49 9.43 -16.19
N ALA A 364 10.38 9.97 -17.04
CA ALA A 364 10.69 9.37 -18.33
C ALA A 364 11.31 7.96 -18.20
N ALA A 365 12.07 7.70 -17.12
CA ALA A 365 12.63 6.39 -16.83
C ALA A 365 11.56 5.35 -16.45
N ALA A 366 10.36 5.75 -16.01
CA ALA A 366 9.24 4.81 -15.88
C ALA A 366 8.75 4.30 -17.25
N GLY A 367 8.90 5.09 -18.31
CA GLY A 367 8.31 4.85 -19.61
C GLY A 367 6.84 5.30 -19.68
N ALA A 368 6.16 4.99 -20.79
CA ALA A 368 4.74 5.30 -20.92
C ALA A 368 3.92 4.49 -19.90
N VAL A 369 3.16 5.19 -19.07
CA VAL A 369 2.18 4.61 -18.17
C VAL A 369 0.85 4.66 -18.93
N GLU A 370 0.21 3.50 -19.15
CA GLU A 370 -1.08 3.50 -19.83
C GLU A 370 -2.11 4.29 -18.99
N PRO A 371 -2.93 5.14 -19.63
CA PRO A 371 -3.93 5.97 -18.95
C PRO A 371 -5.00 5.15 -18.21
#